data_AF-F5J171-F1
#
_entry.id   AF-F5J171-F1
#
_cell.length_a   1.000
_cell.length_b   1.000
_cell.length_c   1.000
_cell.angle_alpha   90.00
_cell.angle_beta   90.00
_cell.angle_gamma   90.00
#
_symmetry.space_group_name_H-M   'P 1'
#
loop_
_entity.id
_entity.type
_entity.pdbx_description
1 polymer ?
#
loop_
_entity_poly.entity_id
_entity_poly.type
_entity_poly.pdbx_seq_one_letter_code
_entity_poly.pdbx_strand_id
1 'polypeptide(L)'
;MKTLDEKAAEYSAKLCNQSGNYSKGELETAYVLGANESKYLQYGECGTFGQALEELKQGRLVTRKGWNGKGMFIFMRPADELHVGFVAKDIKSLPQGVKDYYHQDCVDENGKLLDLAKEDVVKFTAYLCMKAADGTIVNGWLASQTDMLSEDWMIFK
;
A
#
# COMPACT_ATOMS: atom_id res chain seq x y z
N MET A 1 16.88 16.83 5.75
CA MET A 1 16.09 15.66 6.22
C MET A 1 17.03 14.49 6.21
N LYS A 2 17.26 13.91 7.38
CA LYS A 2 18.44 13.07 7.67
C LYS A 2 18.30 11.66 7.08
N THR A 3 19.40 11.05 6.66
CA THR A 3 19.46 9.64 6.21
C THR A 3 19.31 8.68 7.40
N LEU A 4 19.08 7.39 7.14
CA LEU A 4 19.03 6.37 8.20
C LEU A 4 20.38 6.27 8.94
N ASP A 5 21.50 6.37 8.25
CA ASP A 5 22.84 6.40 8.87
C ASP A 5 23.02 7.59 9.81
N GLU A 6 22.56 8.78 9.39
CA GLU A 6 22.60 9.99 10.23
C GLU A 6 21.71 9.81 11.47
N LYS A 7 20.52 9.19 11.33
CA LYS A 7 19.65 8.87 12.47
C LYS A 7 20.27 7.83 13.40
N ALA A 8 20.88 6.78 12.86
CA ALA A 8 21.52 5.72 13.62
C ALA A 8 22.74 6.25 14.40
N ALA A 9 23.54 7.12 13.79
CA ALA A 9 24.65 7.79 14.44
C ALA A 9 24.17 8.70 15.58
N GLU A 10 23.10 9.48 15.37
CA GLU A 10 22.52 10.34 16.41
C GLU A 10 21.91 9.54 17.56
N TYR A 11 21.19 8.47 17.27
CA TYR A 11 20.61 7.59 18.27
C TYR A 11 21.70 6.90 19.11
N SER A 12 22.76 6.40 18.46
CA SER A 12 23.91 5.80 19.13
C SER A 12 24.63 6.81 20.01
N ALA A 13 24.90 8.02 19.50
CA ALA A 13 25.52 9.10 20.29
C ALA A 13 24.65 9.50 21.50
N LYS A 14 23.33 9.52 21.34
CA LYS A 14 22.39 9.80 22.42
C LYS A 14 22.41 8.70 23.49
N LEU A 15 22.41 7.43 23.10
CA LEU A 15 22.48 6.29 24.02
C LEU A 15 23.82 6.22 24.76
N CYS A 16 24.94 6.43 24.07
CA CYS A 16 26.27 6.41 24.68
C CYS A 16 26.47 7.50 25.74
N ASN A 17 25.68 8.58 25.69
CA ASN A 17 25.70 9.66 26.68
C ASN A 17 24.74 9.44 27.86
N GLN A 18 24.02 8.32 27.92
CA GLN A 18 23.07 8.04 29.01
C GLN A 18 23.64 7.02 30.00
N SER A 19 24.04 7.49 31.18
CA SER A 19 24.41 6.65 32.33
C SER A 19 23.36 6.76 33.44
N GLY A 20 22.78 5.64 33.88
CA GLY A 20 21.78 5.61 34.97
C GLY A 20 21.06 4.27 35.15
N ASN A 21 20.30 4.14 36.24
CA ASN A 21 19.35 3.03 36.45
C ASN A 21 17.98 3.44 35.90
N TYR A 22 17.41 2.64 35.00
CA TYR A 22 16.09 2.89 34.41
C TYR A 22 15.00 2.06 35.11
N SER A 23 13.83 2.66 35.28
CA SER A 23 12.63 1.95 35.69
C SER A 23 12.13 1.01 34.58
N LYS A 24 11.35 0.00 34.97
CA LYS A 24 10.68 -0.90 34.01
C LYS A 24 9.83 -0.12 33.00
N GLY A 25 9.11 0.90 33.46
CA GLY A 25 8.22 1.70 32.61
C GLY A 25 8.98 2.53 31.57
N GLU A 26 10.17 3.05 31.91
CA GLU A 26 11.02 3.76 30.96
C GLU A 26 11.55 2.82 29.87
N LEU A 27 11.97 1.61 30.23
CA LEU A 27 12.41 0.60 29.27
C LEU A 27 11.27 0.14 28.35
N GLU A 28 10.08 -0.10 28.90
CA GLU A 28 8.89 -0.45 28.12
C GLU A 28 8.50 0.65 27.14
N THR A 29 8.54 1.92 27.58
CA THR A 29 8.26 3.07 26.72
C THR A 29 9.27 3.18 25.57
N ALA A 30 10.56 3.06 25.86
CA ALA A 30 11.61 3.12 24.83
C ALA A 30 11.46 1.99 23.81
N TYR A 31 11.14 0.77 24.26
CA TYR A 31 10.89 -0.37 23.37
C TYR A 31 9.69 -0.12 22.45
N VAL A 32 8.56 0.35 22.99
CA VAL A 32 7.35 0.61 22.19
C VAL A 32 7.60 1.71 21.17
N LEU A 33 8.28 2.80 21.56
CA LEU A 33 8.63 3.89 20.64
C LEU A 33 9.54 3.39 19.51
N GLY A 34 10.62 2.68 19.85
CA GLY A 34 11.54 2.13 18.86
C GLY A 34 10.88 1.11 17.92
N ALA A 35 10.00 0.26 18.44
CA ALA A 35 9.24 -0.68 17.62
C ALA A 35 8.29 0.05 16.64
N ASN A 36 7.64 1.12 17.09
CA ASN A 36 6.76 1.94 16.26
C ASN A 36 7.53 2.69 15.16
N GLU A 37 8.67 3.30 15.52
CA GLU A 37 9.55 4.00 14.58
C GLU A 37 10.17 3.05 13.55
N SER A 38 10.49 1.82 13.94
CA SER A 38 10.99 0.79 13.03
C SER A 38 9.90 0.29 12.07
N LYS A 39 8.63 0.25 12.52
CA LYS A 39 7.52 -0.31 11.75
C LYS A 39 6.86 0.69 10.79
N TYR A 40 6.71 1.94 11.18
CA TYR A 40 5.93 2.94 10.44
C TYR A 40 6.78 4.12 9.99
N LEU A 41 6.37 4.74 8.88
CA LEU A 41 6.99 6.00 8.45
C LEU A 41 6.61 7.12 9.41
N GLN A 42 7.61 7.89 9.83
CA GLN A 42 7.38 9.09 10.64
C GLN A 42 7.05 10.28 9.72
N TYR A 43 6.12 11.13 10.17
CA TYR A 43 5.67 12.26 9.36
C TYR A 43 6.82 13.24 9.09
N GLY A 44 7.03 13.58 7.82
CA GLY A 44 8.14 14.44 7.42
C GLY A 44 9.51 13.77 7.51
N GLU A 45 9.56 12.43 7.62
CA GLU A 45 10.81 11.65 7.56
C GLU A 45 10.81 10.63 6.41
N CYS A 46 12.03 10.18 6.07
CA CYS A 46 12.27 9.12 5.10
C CYS A 46 12.44 7.79 5.83
N GLY A 47 12.06 6.70 5.17
CA GLY A 47 12.23 5.34 5.64
C GLY A 47 12.23 4.32 4.51
N THR A 48 12.20 3.06 4.91
CA THR A 48 12.33 1.89 4.03
C THR A 48 11.04 1.61 3.26
N PHE A 49 11.14 0.79 2.22
CA PHE A 49 9.97 0.26 1.52
C PHE A 49 9.07 -0.59 2.43
N GLY A 50 9.64 -1.30 3.41
CA GLY A 50 8.86 -2.08 4.39
C GLY A 50 7.94 -1.21 5.24
N GLN A 51 8.46 -0.09 5.74
CA GLN A 51 7.64 0.91 6.43
C GLN A 51 6.58 1.49 5.49
N ALA A 52 6.95 1.80 4.24
CA ALA A 52 6.01 2.29 3.23
C ALA A 52 4.84 1.30 2.97
N LEU A 53 5.10 -0.01 2.95
CA LEU A 53 4.06 -1.03 2.84
C LEU A 53 3.11 -1.05 4.04
N GLU A 54 3.62 -0.84 5.26
CA GLU A 54 2.77 -0.73 6.45
C GLU A 54 1.87 0.51 6.37
N GLU A 55 2.39 1.66 5.90
CA GLU A 55 1.57 2.84 5.65
C GLU A 55 0.47 2.59 4.60
N LEU A 56 0.81 1.89 3.52
CA LEU A 56 -0.13 1.53 2.44
C LEU A 56 -1.28 0.65 2.94
N LYS A 57 -0.98 -0.33 3.82
CA LYS A 57 -2.01 -1.15 4.48
C LYS A 57 -2.95 -0.34 5.36
N GLN A 58 -2.47 0.78 5.90
CA GLN A 58 -3.27 1.74 6.66
C GLN A 58 -4.02 2.75 5.77
N GLY A 59 -3.99 2.58 4.45
CA GLY A 59 -4.67 3.45 3.49
C GLY A 59 -3.97 4.79 3.25
N ARG A 60 -2.74 4.97 3.74
CA ARG A 60 -1.96 6.19 3.51
C ARG A 60 -1.30 6.16 2.13
N LEU A 61 -1.12 7.34 1.57
CA LEU A 61 -0.39 7.54 0.32
C LEU A 61 1.09 7.67 0.66
N VAL A 62 1.96 7.00 -0.10
CA VAL A 62 3.42 7.10 0.09
C VAL A 62 4.12 7.46 -1.20
N THR A 63 5.24 8.16 -1.07
CA THR A 63 6.01 8.68 -2.19
C THR A 63 7.50 8.56 -1.91
N ARG A 64 8.31 8.59 -2.95
CA ARG A 64 9.76 8.75 -2.81
C ARG A 64 10.13 10.22 -2.72
N LYS A 65 11.25 10.54 -2.08
CA LYS A 65 11.71 11.93 -1.93
C LYS A 65 11.81 12.67 -3.27
N GLY A 66 12.31 12.00 -4.32
CA GLY A 66 12.43 12.57 -5.66
C GLY A 66 11.11 12.71 -6.45
N TRP A 67 10.02 12.12 -5.95
CA TRP A 67 8.72 12.10 -6.61
C TRP A 67 7.83 13.29 -6.21
N ASN A 68 8.04 13.86 -5.03
CA ASN A 68 7.20 14.91 -4.44
C ASN A 68 7.18 16.24 -5.22
N GLY A 69 8.12 16.45 -6.16
CA GLY A 69 8.08 17.59 -7.10
C GLY A 69 7.22 17.36 -8.34
N LYS A 70 6.82 16.10 -8.60
CA LYS A 70 5.99 15.68 -9.73
C LYS A 70 4.61 15.17 -9.31
N GLY A 71 4.29 15.25 -8.00
CA GLY A 71 3.02 14.78 -7.45
C GLY A 71 2.75 13.29 -7.71
N MET A 72 3.80 12.48 -7.70
CA MET A 72 3.72 11.02 -7.84
C MET A 72 3.58 10.37 -6.46
N PHE A 73 2.76 9.34 -6.35
CA PHE A 73 2.62 8.54 -5.12
C PHE A 73 2.06 7.16 -5.46
N ILE A 74 2.22 6.22 -4.55
CA ILE A 74 1.58 4.90 -4.59
C ILE A 74 0.53 4.78 -3.50
N PHE A 75 -0.46 3.94 -3.75
CA PHE A 75 -1.56 3.63 -2.84
C PHE A 75 -1.99 2.17 -3.02
N MET A 76 -2.57 1.57 -1.98
CA MET A 76 -3.14 0.23 -2.07
C MET A 76 -4.61 0.33 -2.46
N ARG A 77 -5.00 -0.35 -3.53
CA ARG A 77 -6.41 -0.63 -3.78
C ARG A 77 -6.78 -1.87 -2.95
N PRO A 78 -7.75 -1.78 -2.02
CA PRO A 78 -8.17 -2.93 -1.22
C PRO A 78 -8.83 -3.98 -2.11
N ALA A 79 -8.89 -5.21 -1.59
CA ALA A 79 -9.67 -6.26 -2.23
C ALA A 79 -11.15 -5.85 -2.26
N ASP A 80 -11.85 -6.31 -3.29
CA ASP A 80 -13.25 -5.93 -3.55
C ASP A 80 -14.02 -7.14 -4.10
N GLU A 81 -15.31 -7.18 -3.88
CA GLU A 81 -16.20 -8.25 -4.34
C GLU A 81 -17.35 -7.64 -5.13
N LEU A 82 -17.47 -8.03 -6.40
CA LEU A 82 -18.50 -7.51 -7.30
C LEU A 82 -19.40 -8.64 -7.76
N HIS A 83 -20.71 -8.40 -7.78
CA HIS A 83 -21.69 -9.36 -8.27
C HIS A 83 -21.38 -9.75 -9.72
N VAL A 84 -21.47 -11.05 -10.04
CA VAL A 84 -21.10 -11.59 -11.35
C VAL A 84 -21.88 -10.94 -12.50
N GLY A 85 -23.15 -10.59 -12.27
CA GLY A 85 -23.97 -9.88 -13.26
C GLY A 85 -23.44 -8.49 -13.60
N PHE A 86 -22.93 -7.76 -12.59
CA PHE A 86 -22.31 -6.45 -12.78
C PHE A 86 -20.98 -6.57 -13.52
N VAL A 87 -20.18 -7.59 -13.21
CA VAL A 87 -18.90 -7.86 -13.89
C VAL A 87 -19.12 -8.18 -15.37
N ALA A 88 -20.11 -9.00 -15.69
CA ALA A 88 -20.41 -9.44 -17.05
C ALA A 88 -20.94 -8.29 -17.95
N LYS A 89 -21.54 -7.24 -17.39
CA LYS A 89 -22.22 -6.20 -18.20
C LYS A 89 -21.62 -4.81 -18.01
N ASP A 90 -21.50 -4.37 -16.78
CA ASP A 90 -21.38 -2.94 -16.44
C ASP A 90 -19.94 -2.44 -16.31
N ILE A 91 -18.95 -3.34 -16.12
CA ILE A 91 -17.55 -2.92 -16.00
C ILE A 91 -16.99 -2.53 -17.38
N LYS A 92 -16.84 -1.23 -17.62
CA LYS A 92 -16.37 -0.68 -18.90
C LYS A 92 -14.92 -1.04 -19.24
N SER A 93 -14.07 -1.22 -18.22
CA SER A 93 -12.64 -1.48 -18.41
C SER A 93 -12.30 -2.95 -18.70
N LEU A 94 -13.27 -3.86 -18.61
CA LEU A 94 -13.03 -5.29 -18.88
C LEU A 94 -13.14 -5.59 -20.38
N PRO A 95 -12.22 -6.40 -20.94
CA PRO A 95 -12.33 -6.92 -22.29
C PRO A 95 -13.61 -7.74 -22.50
N GLN A 96 -14.17 -7.72 -23.72
CA GLN A 96 -15.40 -8.44 -24.03
C GLN A 96 -15.29 -9.95 -23.74
N GLY A 97 -14.15 -10.58 -24.04
CA GLY A 97 -13.96 -12.01 -23.74
C GLY A 97 -14.04 -12.35 -22.25
N VAL A 98 -13.65 -11.43 -21.35
CA VAL A 98 -13.81 -11.64 -19.90
C VAL A 98 -15.27 -11.49 -19.50
N LYS A 99 -15.98 -10.53 -20.10
CA LYS A 99 -17.42 -10.36 -19.88
C LYS A 99 -18.20 -11.59 -20.34
N ASP A 100 -17.88 -12.09 -21.52
CA ASP A 100 -18.52 -13.28 -22.10
C ASP A 100 -18.24 -14.53 -21.26
N TYR A 101 -17.03 -14.64 -20.68
CA TYR A 101 -16.70 -15.72 -19.75
C TYR A 101 -17.62 -15.72 -18.53
N TYR A 102 -17.72 -14.59 -17.81
CA TYR A 102 -18.61 -14.50 -16.64
C TYR A 102 -20.10 -14.50 -17.01
N HIS A 103 -20.45 -14.12 -18.24
CA HIS A 103 -21.83 -14.20 -18.72
C HIS A 103 -22.29 -15.65 -18.85
N GLN A 104 -21.39 -16.62 -19.09
CA GLN A 104 -21.73 -18.04 -19.11
C GLN A 104 -22.29 -18.51 -17.76
N ASP A 105 -21.77 -17.96 -16.66
CA ASP A 105 -22.25 -18.26 -15.31
C ASP A 105 -23.59 -17.57 -14.98
N CYS A 106 -24.03 -16.63 -15.84
CA CYS A 106 -25.27 -15.87 -15.66
C CYS A 106 -26.47 -16.46 -16.40
N VAL A 107 -26.28 -17.47 -17.24
CA VAL A 107 -27.31 -18.03 -18.12
C VAL A 107 -27.41 -19.55 -18.01
N ASP A 108 -28.60 -20.08 -18.26
CA ASP A 108 -28.81 -21.52 -18.38
C ASP A 108 -28.33 -22.08 -19.73
N GLU A 109 -28.42 -23.40 -19.92
CA GLU A 109 -28.06 -24.11 -21.15
C GLU A 109 -28.80 -23.62 -22.41
N ASN A 110 -29.92 -22.88 -22.24
CA ASN A 110 -30.73 -22.31 -23.30
C ASN A 110 -30.50 -20.80 -23.47
N GLY A 111 -29.56 -20.20 -22.73
CA GLY A 111 -29.22 -18.78 -22.79
C GLY A 111 -30.17 -17.86 -22.00
N LYS A 112 -31.04 -18.40 -21.15
CA LYS A 112 -31.94 -17.62 -20.30
C LYS A 112 -31.21 -17.21 -19.01
N LEU A 113 -31.39 -15.95 -18.60
CA LEU A 113 -30.79 -15.43 -17.36
C LEU A 113 -31.24 -16.23 -16.14
N LEU A 114 -30.25 -16.65 -15.33
CA LEU A 114 -30.45 -17.28 -14.04
C LEU A 114 -30.83 -16.22 -12.98
N ASP A 115 -31.58 -16.64 -11.97
CA ASP A 115 -31.81 -15.84 -10.77
C ASP A 115 -30.57 -15.93 -9.88
N LEU A 116 -29.63 -15.01 -10.09
CA LEU A 116 -28.33 -15.01 -9.41
C LEU A 116 -28.49 -14.59 -7.95
N ALA A 117 -27.91 -15.38 -7.06
CA ALA A 117 -27.89 -15.08 -5.64
C ALA A 117 -27.00 -13.85 -5.37
N LYS A 118 -27.18 -13.21 -4.20
CA LYS A 118 -26.35 -12.04 -3.84
C LYS A 118 -24.90 -12.43 -3.58
N GLU A 119 -24.68 -13.70 -3.26
CA GLU A 119 -23.41 -14.32 -2.91
C GLU A 119 -22.58 -14.71 -4.15
N ASP A 120 -23.18 -14.65 -5.36
CA ASP A 120 -22.50 -14.93 -6.63
C ASP A 120 -21.59 -13.75 -7.02
N VAL A 121 -20.43 -13.69 -6.38
CA VAL A 121 -19.47 -12.58 -6.51
C VAL A 121 -18.15 -13.01 -7.10
N VAL A 122 -17.55 -12.11 -7.89
CA VAL A 122 -16.17 -12.19 -8.37
C VAL A 122 -15.29 -11.40 -7.43
N LYS A 123 -14.25 -12.05 -6.89
CA LYS A 123 -13.29 -11.44 -5.96
C LYS A 123 -12.13 -10.82 -6.73
N PHE A 124 -11.91 -9.53 -6.53
CA PHE A 124 -10.73 -8.80 -6.99
C PHE A 124 -9.74 -8.68 -5.84
N THR A 125 -8.52 -9.16 -6.04
CA THR A 125 -7.48 -9.11 -5.01
C THR A 125 -6.95 -7.70 -4.82
N ALA A 126 -6.39 -7.42 -3.64
CA ALA A 126 -5.72 -6.15 -3.38
C ALA A 126 -4.43 -6.03 -4.21
N TYR A 127 -4.13 -4.83 -4.70
CA TYR A 127 -2.89 -4.53 -5.42
C TYR A 127 -2.46 -3.07 -5.25
N LEU A 128 -1.20 -2.80 -5.53
CA LEU A 128 -0.66 -1.44 -5.50
C LEU A 128 -0.97 -0.70 -6.80
N CYS A 129 -1.30 0.57 -6.67
CA CYS A 129 -1.49 1.50 -7.76
C CYS A 129 -0.50 2.66 -7.61
N MET A 130 -0.20 3.32 -8.73
CA MET A 130 0.63 4.51 -8.74
C MET A 130 -0.09 5.64 -9.47
N LYS A 131 -0.05 6.85 -8.92
CA LYS A 131 -0.27 8.06 -9.70
C LYS A 131 1.05 8.52 -10.29
N ALA A 132 1.16 8.52 -11.61
CA ALA A 132 2.35 8.92 -12.34
C ALA A 132 2.46 10.46 -12.46
N ALA A 133 3.60 10.93 -12.96
CA ALA A 133 3.92 12.35 -13.09
C ALA A 133 2.99 13.10 -14.05
N ASP A 134 2.50 12.41 -15.07
CA ASP A 134 1.54 12.93 -16.06
C ASP A 134 0.09 12.90 -15.55
N GLY A 135 -0.14 12.43 -14.31
CA GLY A 135 -1.45 12.32 -13.70
C GLY A 135 -2.19 11.01 -13.99
N THR A 136 -1.63 10.10 -14.80
CA THR A 136 -2.24 8.79 -15.07
C THR A 136 -2.18 7.88 -13.84
N ILE A 137 -3.13 6.95 -13.76
CA ILE A 137 -3.14 5.90 -12.73
C ILE A 137 -2.64 4.60 -13.35
N VAL A 138 -1.54 4.09 -12.84
CA VAL A 138 -0.99 2.77 -13.16
C VAL A 138 -1.61 1.77 -12.19
N ASN A 139 -2.57 0.97 -12.68
CA ASN A 139 -3.13 -0.15 -11.94
C ASN A 139 -2.13 -1.31 -11.92
N GLY A 140 -1.93 -1.95 -10.77
CA GLY A 140 -1.00 -3.06 -10.63
C GLY A 140 0.47 -2.62 -10.73
N TRP A 141 0.80 -1.47 -10.15
CA TRP A 141 2.17 -0.99 -10.10
C TRP A 141 3.07 -2.00 -9.39
N LEU A 142 4.16 -2.38 -10.04
CA LEU A 142 5.13 -3.32 -9.52
C LEU A 142 6.36 -2.57 -9.01
N ALA A 143 6.70 -2.78 -7.74
CA ALA A 143 7.92 -2.21 -7.17
C ALA A 143 9.15 -2.80 -7.87
N SER A 144 10.00 -1.94 -8.41
CA SER A 144 11.29 -2.37 -8.96
C SER A 144 12.27 -2.72 -7.83
N GLN A 145 13.40 -3.34 -8.18
CA GLN A 145 14.47 -3.58 -7.20
C GLN A 145 14.98 -2.28 -6.57
N THR A 146 15.03 -1.18 -7.35
CA THR A 146 15.45 0.11 -6.79
C THR A 146 14.43 0.65 -5.82
N ASP A 147 13.13 0.47 -6.08
CA ASP A 147 12.05 0.88 -5.17
C ASP A 147 12.10 0.10 -3.85
N MET A 148 12.25 -1.22 -3.93
CA MET A 148 12.30 -2.10 -2.76
C MET A 148 13.53 -1.85 -1.89
N LEU A 149 14.68 -1.52 -2.49
CA LEU A 149 15.94 -1.26 -1.79
C LEU A 149 16.11 0.22 -1.38
N SER A 150 15.13 1.07 -1.66
CA SER A 150 15.22 2.48 -1.32
C SER A 150 14.78 2.79 0.11
N GLU A 151 15.41 3.81 0.67
CA GLU A 151 15.20 4.30 2.03
C GLU A 151 14.69 5.75 2.06
N ASP A 152 14.27 6.26 0.90
CA ASP A 152 13.76 7.62 0.72
C ASP A 152 12.22 7.68 0.63
N TRP A 153 11.53 6.66 1.13
CA TRP A 153 10.07 6.62 1.18
C TRP A 153 9.53 7.50 2.28
N MET A 154 8.44 8.21 1.99
CA MET A 154 7.84 9.19 2.89
C MET A 154 6.32 9.22 2.69
N ILE A 155 5.58 9.59 3.74
CA ILE A 155 4.14 9.81 3.64
C ILE A 155 3.89 10.99 2.69
N PHE A 156 3.04 10.76 1.69
CA PHE A 156 2.61 11.81 0.76
C PHE A 156 1.62 12.73 1.47
N LYS A 157 1.80 14.05 1.31
CA LYS A 157 1.01 15.08 2.00
C LYS A 157 -0.26 15.44 1.26
#